data_AF-A0A946W0L7-F1
#
_entry.id   AF-A0A946W0L7-F1
#
_cell.length_a   1.000
_cell.length_b   1.000
_cell.length_c   1.000
_cell.angle_alpha   90.00
_cell.angle_beta   90.00
_cell.angle_gamma   90.00
#
_symmetry.space_group_name_H-M   'P 1'
#
loop_
_entity.id
_entity.type
_entity.pdbx_description
1 polymer ?
#
loop_
_entity_poly.entity_id
_entity_poly.type
_entity_poly.pdbx_seq_one_letter_code
_entity_poly.pdbx_strand_id
1 'polypeptide(L)'
;MQTLNMITDTEEISIAQIEGDYKDPIRRFIFSTPSTCEVVNKPELMGVAYTEAIEKGMTSFLKAFKDQLPSDIAEKDVNVLNFLRGGLNFGIRNALSLAYNWNLHGSTFISSQRNKDEDGRWYVSEDSYRKSTMGRGSVVFCGDVVATGVTLDSGLQTLTKILEESDASIRHLVFFTIGCHKTEKILEKYFAIWKERFKDFEGIDVVYIEGKFHLADSKTTTTIKLQGTDLLRRESVLMPAFIAHQEQNVRYALERCTIYDAGSRAFDVAEYKEDVHQYWTEVQKLAADGMTTTQYLEERYPEASDSLKAKAKEVSLTEIAEEKVAFFT
;
A
#
# COMPACT_ATOMS: atom_id res chain seq x y z
N MET A 1 10.29 19.12 8.13
CA MET A 1 10.50 17.70 8.55
C MET A 1 9.13 17.06 8.73
N GLN A 2 8.93 15.80 8.32
CA GLN A 2 7.63 15.12 8.50
C GLN A 2 7.51 14.61 9.94
N THR A 3 6.34 14.77 10.56
CA THR A 3 6.04 14.34 11.92
C THR A 3 4.72 13.57 11.96
N LEU A 4 4.59 12.62 12.89
CA LEU A 4 3.34 11.88 13.10
C LEU A 4 2.60 12.48 14.29
N ASN A 5 1.38 12.97 14.05
CA ASN A 5 0.47 13.40 15.09
C ASN A 5 -0.54 12.28 15.36
N MET A 6 -0.46 11.64 16.53
CA MET A 6 -1.28 10.47 16.87
C MET A 6 -2.74 10.87 17.08
N ILE A 7 -3.65 10.23 16.34
CA ILE A 7 -5.11 10.38 16.46
C ILE A 7 -5.68 9.30 17.38
N THR A 8 -5.19 8.08 17.24
CA THR A 8 -5.60 6.91 18.03
C THR A 8 -4.41 6.02 18.22
N ASP A 9 -4.23 5.48 19.42
CA ASP A 9 -3.18 4.52 19.72
C ASP A 9 -3.70 3.51 20.74
N THR A 10 -4.07 2.33 20.26
CA THR A 10 -4.56 1.21 21.06
C THR A 10 -3.87 -0.07 20.60
N GLU A 11 -3.99 -1.16 21.36
CA GLU A 11 -3.43 -2.46 20.96
C GLU A 11 -4.04 -3.00 19.65
N GLU A 12 -5.26 -2.60 19.32
CA GLU A 12 -5.97 -3.08 18.11
C GLU A 12 -5.70 -2.22 16.88
N ILE A 13 -5.40 -0.93 17.08
CA ILE A 13 -5.16 0.03 16.00
C ILE A 13 -4.42 1.28 16.48
N SER A 14 -3.46 1.71 15.67
CA SER A 14 -2.83 3.03 15.76
C SER A 14 -3.11 3.81 14.48
N ILE A 15 -3.50 5.09 14.60
CA ILE A 15 -3.73 6.02 13.49
C ILE A 15 -2.98 7.31 13.80
N ALA A 16 -2.24 7.82 12.82
CA ALA A 16 -1.56 9.10 12.90
C ALA A 16 -1.81 9.92 11.64
N GLN A 17 -1.89 11.23 11.79
CA GLN A 17 -1.80 12.15 10.68
C GLN A 17 -0.32 12.49 10.41
N ILE A 18 0.07 12.46 9.14
CA ILE A 18 1.39 12.95 8.72
C ILE A 18 1.30 14.48 8.59
N GLU A 19 2.04 15.18 9.44
CA GLU A 19 2.20 16.62 9.43
C GLU A 19 3.62 17.01 8.97
N GLY A 20 3.83 18.29 8.69
CA GLY A 20 5.10 18.83 8.24
C GLY A 20 4.91 19.96 7.24
N ASP A 21 5.96 20.31 6.52
CA ASP A 21 5.96 21.42 5.54
C ASP A 21 5.26 21.04 4.23
N TYR A 22 4.07 20.45 4.32
CA TYR A 22 3.19 20.25 3.18
C TYR A 22 2.48 21.56 2.89
N LYS A 23 2.63 22.08 1.67
CA LYS A 23 1.84 23.22 1.19
C LYS A 23 0.50 22.79 0.60
N ASP A 24 0.33 21.49 0.45
CA ASP A 24 -0.62 20.89 -0.48
C ASP A 24 -1.89 20.40 0.22
N PRO A 25 -3.03 20.34 -0.50
CA PRO A 25 -4.35 20.37 0.11
C PRO A 25 -4.94 18.99 0.47
N ILE A 26 -4.20 17.90 0.28
CA ILE A 26 -4.65 16.55 0.67
C ILE A 26 -4.27 16.26 2.12
N ARG A 27 -5.09 15.46 2.82
CA ARG A 27 -4.76 14.97 4.16
C ARG A 27 -4.04 13.63 4.06
N ARG A 28 -3.07 13.39 4.93
CA ARG A 28 -2.18 12.22 4.90
C ARG A 28 -2.28 11.51 6.24
N PHE A 29 -2.61 10.23 6.21
CA PHE A 29 -2.71 9.39 7.40
C PHE A 29 -1.85 8.15 7.24
N ILE A 30 -1.39 7.60 8.36
CA ILE A 30 -0.83 6.25 8.45
C ILE A 30 -1.65 5.50 9.47
N PHE A 31 -1.88 4.22 9.25
CA PHE A 31 -2.39 3.35 10.29
C PHE A 31 -1.69 2.00 10.33
N SER A 32 -1.74 1.39 11.50
CA SER A 32 -1.24 0.05 11.76
C SER A 32 -2.26 -0.73 12.58
N THR A 33 -2.42 -2.01 12.26
CA THR A 33 -3.11 -2.99 13.09
C THR A 33 -2.25 -4.24 13.19
N PRO A 34 -2.50 -5.13 14.16
CA PRO A 34 -1.83 -6.42 14.19
C PRO A 34 -1.95 -7.20 12.87
N SER A 35 -3.10 -7.14 12.17
CA SER A 35 -3.28 -7.89 10.93
C SER A 35 -2.56 -7.26 9.73
N THR A 36 -2.44 -5.93 9.66
CA THR A 36 -1.71 -5.27 8.58
C THR A 36 -0.20 -5.33 8.78
N CYS A 37 0.27 -5.34 10.04
CA CYS A 37 1.66 -5.65 10.37
C CYS A 37 2.06 -7.02 9.81
N GLU A 38 1.22 -8.04 10.00
CA GLU A 38 1.43 -9.39 9.49
C GLU A 38 1.48 -9.41 7.96
N VAL A 39 0.57 -8.69 7.30
CA VAL A 39 0.57 -8.55 5.83
C VAL A 39 1.89 -8.02 5.30
N VAL A 40 2.42 -6.96 5.91
CA VAL A 40 3.65 -6.30 5.45
C VAL A 40 4.92 -7.07 5.85
N ASN A 41 4.86 -7.88 6.91
CA ASN A 41 6.02 -8.58 7.46
C ASN A 41 6.16 -10.05 7.05
N LYS A 42 5.07 -10.71 6.68
CA LYS A 42 5.06 -12.16 6.41
C LYS A 42 4.66 -12.45 4.96
N PRO A 43 5.61 -12.55 4.03
CA PRO A 43 5.32 -12.96 2.66
C PRO A 43 4.62 -14.31 2.56
N GLU A 44 4.75 -15.16 3.58
CA GLU A 44 4.10 -16.47 3.69
C GLU A 44 2.56 -16.37 3.79
N LEU A 45 2.04 -15.22 4.24
CA LEU A 45 0.61 -14.96 4.24
C LEU A 45 0.18 -14.63 2.80
N MET A 46 -0.53 -15.54 2.15
CA MET A 46 -0.85 -15.46 0.70
C MET A 46 -2.27 -15.96 0.40
N GLY A 47 -2.74 -15.74 -0.82
CA GLY A 47 -4.06 -16.12 -1.28
C GLY A 47 -5.17 -15.41 -0.50
N VAL A 48 -6.22 -16.16 -0.15
CA VAL A 48 -7.39 -15.64 0.56
C VAL A 48 -7.03 -15.11 1.96
N ALA A 49 -6.16 -15.82 2.69
CA ALA A 49 -5.75 -15.41 4.03
C ALA A 49 -5.05 -14.03 4.04
N TYR A 50 -4.32 -13.70 2.97
CA TYR A 50 -3.74 -12.37 2.78
C TYR A 50 -4.82 -11.30 2.60
N THR A 51 -5.80 -11.51 1.72
CA THR A 51 -6.88 -10.54 1.51
C THR A 51 -7.79 -10.39 2.74
N GLU A 52 -8.05 -11.47 3.48
CA GLU A 52 -8.80 -11.44 4.73
C GLU A 52 -8.07 -10.62 5.81
N ALA A 53 -6.75 -10.75 5.91
CA ALA A 53 -5.95 -9.97 6.86
C ALA A 53 -5.94 -8.47 6.54
N ILE A 54 -5.89 -8.10 5.25
CA ILE A 54 -6.04 -6.70 4.83
C ILE A 54 -7.46 -6.20 5.14
N GLU A 55 -8.50 -6.94 4.77
CA GLU A 55 -9.90 -6.57 5.04
C GLU A 55 -10.15 -6.34 6.54
N LYS A 56 -9.59 -7.21 7.39
CA LYS A 56 -9.64 -7.04 8.86
C LYS A 56 -9.00 -5.72 9.28
N GLY A 57 -7.83 -5.39 8.72
CA GLY A 57 -7.16 -4.12 8.95
C GLY A 57 -7.97 -2.92 8.52
N MET A 58 -8.51 -2.95 7.30
CA MET A 58 -9.40 -1.92 6.77
C MET A 58 -10.63 -1.72 7.66
N THR A 59 -11.23 -2.81 8.13
CA THR A 59 -12.40 -2.77 9.00
C THR A 59 -12.10 -2.07 10.32
N SER A 60 -10.97 -2.40 10.95
CA SER A 60 -10.54 -1.71 12.18
C SER A 60 -10.29 -0.22 11.93
N PHE A 61 -9.62 0.12 10.82
CA PHE A 61 -9.40 1.52 10.45
C PHE A 61 -10.70 2.28 10.26
N LEU A 62 -11.61 1.76 9.44
CA LEU A 62 -12.89 2.43 9.15
C LEU A 62 -13.70 2.67 10.43
N LYS A 63 -13.72 1.70 11.37
CA LYS A 63 -14.37 1.89 12.67
C LYS A 63 -13.78 3.05 13.47
N ALA A 64 -12.46 3.15 13.53
CA ALA A 64 -11.76 4.20 14.29
C ALA A 64 -11.68 5.56 13.56
N PHE A 65 -11.82 5.56 12.23
CA PHE A 65 -11.67 6.76 11.39
C PHE A 65 -13.00 7.44 11.03
N LYS A 66 -14.14 6.93 11.52
CA LYS A 66 -15.47 7.42 11.14
C LYS A 66 -15.64 8.93 11.32
N ASP A 67 -15.14 9.48 12.42
CA ASP A 67 -15.28 10.91 12.75
C ASP A 67 -14.40 11.83 11.88
N GLN A 68 -13.48 11.26 11.10
CA GLN A 68 -12.63 12.00 10.16
C GLN A 68 -13.24 12.07 8.75
N LEU A 69 -14.26 11.26 8.46
CA LEU A 69 -15.02 11.28 7.20
C LEU A 69 -16.01 12.45 7.17
N PRO A 70 -16.54 12.84 5.99
CA PRO A 70 -17.62 13.83 5.91
C PRO A 70 -18.80 13.46 6.82
N SER A 71 -19.22 14.38 7.69
CA SER A 71 -20.18 14.09 8.77
C SER A 71 -21.58 13.71 8.30
N ASP A 72 -21.95 14.11 7.09
CA ASP A 72 -23.24 13.86 6.45
C ASP A 72 -23.18 12.67 5.47
N ILE A 73 -22.10 11.88 5.50
CA ILE A 73 -21.94 10.72 4.62
C ILE A 73 -23.11 9.75 4.78
N ALA A 74 -23.80 9.49 3.67
CA ALA A 74 -24.86 8.51 3.57
C ALA A 74 -24.45 7.38 2.63
N GLU A 75 -24.82 6.15 2.97
CA GLU A 75 -24.49 4.93 2.23
C GLU A 75 -24.79 5.02 0.72
N LYS A 76 -25.90 5.67 0.36
CA LYS A 76 -26.32 5.86 -1.05
C LYS A 76 -25.31 6.68 -1.88
N ASP A 77 -24.48 7.48 -1.22
CA ASP A 77 -23.47 8.35 -1.85
C ASP A 77 -22.09 7.69 -1.85
N VAL A 78 -21.97 6.47 -1.30
CA VAL A 78 -20.70 5.75 -1.17
C VAL A 78 -20.45 4.87 -2.39
N ASN A 79 -19.23 4.93 -2.91
CA ASN A 79 -18.79 4.07 -4.01
C ASN A 79 -17.39 3.48 -3.73
N VAL A 80 -17.21 2.20 -4.01
CA VAL A 80 -15.89 1.56 -3.95
C VAL A 80 -15.29 1.47 -5.35
N LEU A 81 -14.20 2.20 -5.56
CA LEU A 81 -13.45 2.18 -6.81
C LEU A 81 -12.36 1.12 -6.77
N ASN A 82 -12.36 0.23 -7.76
CA ASN A 82 -11.38 -0.82 -7.93
C ASN A 82 -10.61 -0.62 -9.23
N PHE A 83 -9.32 -0.33 -9.11
CA PHE A 83 -8.38 -0.49 -10.22
C PHE A 83 -8.01 -1.96 -10.33
N LEU A 84 -8.38 -2.59 -11.45
CA LEU A 84 -8.21 -4.02 -11.61
C LEU A 84 -6.76 -4.37 -11.97
N ARG A 85 -6.16 -5.37 -11.33
CA ARG A 85 -6.71 -6.21 -10.24
C ARG A 85 -6.38 -5.71 -8.82
N GLY A 86 -5.42 -4.79 -8.69
CA GLY A 86 -4.78 -4.42 -7.41
C GLY A 86 -5.74 -3.97 -6.31
N GLY A 87 -6.78 -3.21 -6.65
CA GLY A 87 -7.73 -2.72 -5.66
C GLY A 87 -8.62 -3.78 -5.01
N LEU A 88 -8.76 -4.96 -5.64
CA LEU A 88 -9.52 -6.08 -5.06
C LEU A 88 -8.86 -6.63 -3.79
N ASN A 89 -7.54 -6.44 -3.62
CA ASN A 89 -6.80 -6.95 -2.47
C ASN A 89 -7.23 -6.34 -1.13
N PHE A 90 -7.86 -5.17 -1.15
CA PHE A 90 -8.13 -4.40 0.06
C PHE A 90 -9.48 -4.76 0.72
N GLY A 91 -10.34 -5.53 0.06
CA GLY A 91 -11.63 -5.93 0.64
C GLY A 91 -12.56 -4.77 1.05
N ILE A 92 -12.36 -3.57 0.49
CA ILE A 92 -12.96 -2.32 0.98
C ILE A 92 -14.49 -2.40 1.02
N ARG A 93 -15.10 -3.04 0.00
CA ARG A 93 -16.56 -3.20 -0.07
C ARG A 93 -17.11 -3.93 1.16
N ASN A 94 -16.45 -5.00 1.57
CA ASN A 94 -16.84 -5.78 2.75
C ASN A 94 -16.45 -5.06 4.04
N ALA A 95 -15.26 -4.45 4.08
CA ALA A 95 -14.80 -3.70 5.25
C ALA A 95 -15.75 -2.55 5.62
N LEU A 96 -16.28 -1.81 4.64
CA LEU A 96 -17.32 -0.79 4.85
C LEU A 96 -18.61 -1.39 5.43
N SER A 97 -18.99 -2.58 4.97
CA SER A 97 -20.15 -3.30 5.49
C SER A 97 -19.98 -3.70 6.94
N LEU A 98 -18.82 -4.28 7.29
CA LEU A 98 -18.49 -4.70 8.65
C LEU A 98 -18.27 -3.52 9.61
N ALA A 99 -17.80 -2.37 9.10
CA ALA A 99 -17.55 -1.19 9.91
C ALA A 99 -18.83 -0.37 10.19
N TYR A 100 -19.69 -0.20 9.19
CA TYR A 100 -20.80 0.75 9.24
C TYR A 100 -22.18 0.13 9.04
N ASN A 101 -22.26 -1.19 8.86
CA ASN A 101 -23.50 -1.91 8.52
C ASN A 101 -24.13 -1.44 7.19
N TRP A 102 -23.29 -0.97 6.27
CA TRP A 102 -23.68 -0.61 4.90
C TRP A 102 -23.67 -1.85 4.00
N ASN A 103 -24.68 -2.00 3.15
CA ASN A 103 -24.91 -3.17 2.31
C ASN A 103 -25.21 -2.84 0.84
N LEU A 104 -25.57 -1.60 0.53
CA LEU A 104 -26.12 -1.12 -0.73
C LEU A 104 -25.19 -0.14 -1.47
N HIS A 105 -24.04 0.20 -0.90
CA HIS A 105 -23.07 1.09 -1.54
C HIS A 105 -22.57 0.53 -2.89
N GLY A 106 -22.32 1.43 -3.83
CA GLY A 106 -21.96 1.09 -5.20
C GLY A 106 -20.52 0.59 -5.33
N SER A 107 -20.20 0.04 -6.50
CA SER A 107 -18.83 -0.31 -6.87
C SER A 107 -18.53 0.04 -8.32
N THR A 108 -17.35 0.58 -8.53
CA THR A 108 -16.83 0.97 -9.84
C THR A 108 -15.58 0.15 -10.14
N PHE A 109 -15.46 -0.31 -11.38
CA PHE A 109 -14.34 -1.12 -11.83
C PHE A 109 -13.72 -0.48 -13.07
N ILE A 110 -12.41 -0.26 -13.00
CA ILE A 110 -11.61 0.27 -14.11
C ILE A 110 -10.40 -0.65 -14.26
N SER A 111 -10.20 -1.26 -15.42
CA SER A 111 -8.94 -1.96 -15.71
C SER A 111 -7.95 -1.04 -16.42
N SER A 112 -6.67 -1.35 -16.26
CA SER A 112 -5.59 -0.85 -17.10
C SER A 112 -4.71 -2.05 -17.44
N GLN A 113 -4.62 -2.43 -18.71
CA GLN A 113 -3.61 -3.42 -19.11
C GLN A 113 -2.27 -2.70 -19.23
N ARG A 114 -1.26 -3.19 -18.50
CA ARG A 114 0.10 -2.66 -18.57
C ARG A 114 0.92 -3.52 -19.52
N ASN A 115 1.56 -2.89 -20.49
CA ASN A 115 2.61 -3.50 -21.30
C ASN A 115 3.96 -2.93 -20.86
N LYS A 116 5.02 -3.72 -20.98
CA LYS A 116 6.40 -3.21 -20.88
C LYS A 116 6.87 -2.83 -22.27
N ASP A 117 7.49 -1.67 -22.41
CA ASP A 117 8.22 -1.32 -23.62
C ASP A 117 9.58 -2.03 -23.68
N GLU A 118 10.32 -1.83 -24.78
CA GLU A 118 11.64 -2.43 -25.01
C GLU A 118 12.68 -2.02 -23.94
N ASP A 119 12.46 -0.90 -23.24
CA ASP A 119 13.29 -0.39 -22.16
C ASP A 119 12.82 -0.87 -20.76
N GLY A 120 11.82 -1.75 -20.71
CA GLY A 120 11.25 -2.28 -19.46
C GLY A 120 10.35 -1.29 -18.70
N ARG A 121 9.97 -0.16 -19.32
CA ARG A 121 9.05 0.82 -18.73
C ARG A 121 7.62 0.42 -18.99
N TRP A 122 6.77 0.69 -18.01
CA TRP A 122 5.36 0.32 -18.07
C TRP A 122 4.51 1.40 -18.75
N TYR A 123 3.70 1.02 -19.73
CA TYR A 123 2.68 1.85 -20.38
C TYR A 123 1.34 1.13 -20.46
N VAL A 124 0.23 1.85 -20.74
CA VAL A 124 -1.14 1.31 -20.72
C VAL A 124 -1.69 1.11 -22.15
N SER A 125 -2.34 -0.02 -22.43
CA SER A 125 -3.12 -0.25 -23.67
C SER A 125 -4.62 0.04 -23.50
N GLU A 126 -5.29 0.47 -24.57
CA GLU A 126 -6.64 1.08 -24.54
C GLU A 126 -7.84 0.10 -24.42
N ASP A 127 -7.66 -1.21 -24.59
CA ASP A 127 -8.75 -2.22 -24.51
C ASP A 127 -9.16 -2.56 -23.06
N SER A 128 -9.61 -1.54 -22.30
CA SER A 128 -9.91 -1.70 -20.87
C SER A 128 -11.39 -1.79 -20.51
N TYR A 129 -11.72 -2.69 -19.58
CA TYR A 129 -13.04 -2.84 -18.96
C TYR A 129 -13.32 -1.68 -18.03
N ARG A 130 -14.49 -1.04 -18.20
CA ARG A 130 -14.91 0.13 -17.42
C ARG A 130 -16.39 -0.01 -17.06
N LYS A 131 -16.71 0.03 -15.77
CA LYS A 131 -18.08 0.04 -15.28
C LYS A 131 -18.18 0.94 -14.05
N SER A 132 -18.74 2.14 -14.24
CA SER A 132 -19.02 3.09 -13.15
C SER A 132 -20.46 3.00 -12.71
N THR A 133 -20.67 3.17 -11.40
CA THR A 133 -21.98 3.32 -10.77
C THR A 133 -22.07 4.62 -9.97
N MET A 134 -21.08 5.52 -10.11
CA MET A 134 -21.00 6.77 -9.35
C MET A 134 -22.06 7.78 -9.81
N GLY A 135 -22.70 8.42 -8.83
CA GLY A 135 -23.58 9.57 -9.03
C GLY A 135 -22.86 10.88 -8.71
N ARG A 136 -23.62 11.98 -8.70
CA ARG A 136 -23.15 13.27 -8.19
C ARG A 136 -22.88 13.18 -6.68
N GLY A 137 -21.84 13.84 -6.21
CA GLY A 137 -21.50 13.93 -4.79
C GLY A 137 -20.95 12.64 -4.20
N SER A 138 -20.40 11.74 -5.03
CA SER A 138 -19.94 10.43 -4.54
C SER A 138 -18.77 10.56 -3.56
N VAL A 139 -18.85 9.89 -2.41
CA VAL A 139 -17.70 9.62 -1.53
C VAL A 139 -17.07 8.31 -1.95
N VAL A 140 -15.85 8.37 -2.45
CA VAL A 140 -15.17 7.25 -3.09
C VAL A 140 -14.14 6.66 -2.15
N PHE A 141 -14.19 5.36 -1.94
CA PHE A 141 -13.15 4.60 -1.27
C PHE A 141 -12.40 3.76 -2.31
N CYS A 142 -11.07 3.81 -2.29
CA CYS A 142 -10.22 3.12 -3.23
C CYS A 142 -8.96 2.64 -2.52
N GLY A 143 -8.41 1.50 -2.93
CA GLY A 143 -7.13 1.01 -2.43
C GLY A 143 -6.28 0.52 -3.58
N ASP A 144 -4.97 0.77 -3.53
CA ASP A 144 -4.01 0.12 -4.43
C ASP A 144 -2.58 0.16 -3.86
N VAL A 145 -1.73 -0.74 -4.33
CA VAL A 145 -0.28 -0.67 -4.07
C VAL A 145 0.36 0.29 -5.08
N VAL A 146 1.07 1.30 -4.57
CA VAL A 146 1.58 2.38 -5.40
C VAL A 146 3.10 2.50 -5.31
N ALA A 147 3.77 1.95 -6.32
CA ALA A 147 5.19 2.18 -6.60
C ALA A 147 5.36 3.38 -7.56
N THR A 148 5.41 3.18 -8.88
CA THR A 148 5.51 4.28 -9.85
C THR A 148 4.26 5.16 -9.96
N GLY A 149 3.09 4.59 -9.62
CA GLY A 149 1.79 5.27 -9.72
C GLY A 149 1.21 5.37 -11.13
N VAL A 150 1.78 4.68 -12.13
CA VAL A 150 1.25 4.68 -13.51
C VAL A 150 -0.21 4.23 -13.57
N THR A 151 -0.55 3.13 -12.87
CA THR A 151 -1.94 2.63 -12.77
C THR A 151 -2.87 3.66 -12.15
N LEU A 152 -2.45 4.27 -11.05
CA LEU A 152 -3.24 5.28 -10.33
C LEU A 152 -3.51 6.50 -11.22
N ASP A 153 -2.47 7.05 -11.87
CA ASP A 153 -2.62 8.24 -12.72
C ASP A 153 -3.53 7.97 -13.91
N SER A 154 -3.28 6.88 -14.64
CA SER A 154 -4.12 6.49 -15.78
C SER A 154 -5.56 6.16 -15.36
N GLY A 155 -5.72 5.52 -14.20
CA GLY A 155 -7.00 5.14 -13.65
C GLY A 155 -7.84 6.35 -13.25
N LEU A 156 -7.24 7.33 -12.56
CA LEU A 156 -7.90 8.57 -12.18
C LEU A 156 -8.19 9.48 -13.39
N GLN A 157 -7.33 9.49 -14.41
CA GLN A 157 -7.60 10.18 -15.67
C GLN A 157 -8.86 9.60 -16.33
N THR A 158 -8.93 8.27 -16.41
CA THR A 158 -10.06 7.54 -16.97
C THR A 158 -11.33 7.78 -16.16
N LEU A 159 -11.23 7.73 -14.83
CA LEU A 159 -12.34 8.01 -13.93
C LEU A 159 -12.88 9.43 -14.14
N THR A 160 -12.00 10.42 -14.22
CA THR A 160 -12.39 11.82 -14.42
C THR A 160 -13.20 11.97 -15.70
N LYS A 161 -12.73 11.38 -16.81
CA LYS A 161 -13.46 11.38 -18.08
C LYS A 161 -14.84 10.73 -17.98
N ILE A 162 -14.93 9.56 -17.32
CA ILE A 162 -16.21 8.87 -17.13
C ILE A 162 -17.20 9.74 -16.36
N LEU A 163 -16.75 10.38 -15.28
CA LEU A 163 -17.61 11.22 -14.44
C LEU A 163 -18.16 12.43 -15.23
N GLU A 164 -17.31 13.07 -16.04
CA GLU A 164 -17.73 14.19 -16.89
C GLU A 164 -18.75 13.77 -17.95
N GLU A 165 -18.53 12.62 -18.59
CA GLU A 165 -19.45 12.07 -19.60
C GLU A 165 -20.79 11.62 -19.02
N SER A 166 -20.82 11.24 -17.74
CA SER A 166 -22.02 10.74 -17.06
C SER A 166 -22.70 11.76 -16.14
N ASP A 167 -22.28 13.03 -16.16
CA ASP A 167 -22.78 14.09 -15.27
C ASP A 167 -22.71 13.71 -13.78
N ALA A 168 -21.66 12.97 -13.41
CA ALA A 168 -21.34 12.54 -12.05
C ALA A 168 -20.16 13.34 -11.49
N SER A 169 -19.93 13.25 -10.17
CA SER A 169 -18.87 13.99 -9.50
C SER A 169 -18.36 13.24 -8.28
N ILE A 170 -17.10 13.50 -7.94
CA ILE A 170 -16.50 13.06 -6.67
C ILE A 170 -16.61 14.21 -5.70
N ARG A 171 -17.23 13.94 -4.55
CA ARG A 171 -17.21 14.82 -3.39
C ARG A 171 -15.94 14.65 -2.59
N HIS A 172 -15.59 13.41 -2.26
CA HIS A 172 -14.41 13.11 -1.44
C HIS A 172 -13.80 11.79 -1.85
N LEU A 173 -12.47 11.69 -1.84
CA LEU A 173 -11.75 10.45 -2.08
C LEU A 173 -10.99 10.01 -0.81
N VAL A 174 -11.18 8.77 -0.38
CA VAL A 174 -10.36 8.10 0.62
C VAL A 174 -9.55 7.01 -0.10
N PHE A 175 -8.24 7.23 -0.22
CA PHE A 175 -7.33 6.36 -0.96
C PHE A 175 -6.37 5.62 -0.02
N PHE A 176 -6.54 4.30 0.09
CA PHE A 176 -5.68 3.41 0.87
C PHE A 176 -4.49 2.93 0.05
N THR A 177 -3.31 2.84 0.66
CA THR A 177 -2.14 2.34 -0.05
C THR A 177 -1.09 1.70 0.84
N ILE A 178 -0.42 0.68 0.30
CA ILE A 178 0.97 0.39 0.63
C ILE A 178 1.77 1.07 -0.48
N GLY A 179 2.44 2.18 -0.17
CA GLY A 179 2.95 3.05 -1.21
C GLY A 179 3.96 4.08 -0.73
N CYS A 180 4.26 5.04 -1.61
CA CYS A 180 5.31 6.03 -1.43
C CYS A 180 4.86 7.45 -1.84
N HIS A 181 5.80 8.40 -1.84
CA HIS A 181 5.57 9.80 -2.26
C HIS A 181 4.96 9.97 -3.67
N LYS A 182 5.06 8.96 -4.56
CA LYS A 182 4.43 9.03 -5.89
C LYS A 182 2.90 9.08 -5.79
N THR A 183 2.31 8.44 -4.79
CA THR A 183 0.87 8.50 -4.52
C THR A 183 0.42 9.94 -4.32
N GLU A 184 1.08 10.68 -3.43
CA GLU A 184 0.75 12.07 -3.13
C GLU A 184 0.85 12.96 -4.36
N LYS A 185 1.94 12.86 -5.12
CA LYS A 185 2.12 13.65 -6.35
C LYS A 185 0.95 13.49 -7.33
N ILE A 186 0.43 12.27 -7.48
CA ILE A 186 -0.69 11.99 -8.37
C ILE A 186 -1.99 12.51 -7.77
N LEU A 187 -2.25 12.24 -6.48
CA LEU A 187 -3.46 12.69 -5.82
C LEU A 187 -3.56 14.22 -5.75
N GLU A 188 -2.44 14.94 -5.57
CA GLU A 188 -2.37 16.40 -5.61
C GLU A 188 -2.73 16.96 -6.99
N LYS A 189 -2.25 16.31 -8.07
CA LYS A 189 -2.65 16.64 -9.44
C LYS A 189 -4.17 16.50 -9.60
N TYR A 190 -4.77 15.40 -9.15
CA TYR A 190 -6.22 15.20 -9.26
C TYR A 190 -7.03 16.05 -8.30
N PHE A 191 -6.49 16.41 -7.14
CA PHE A 191 -7.11 17.40 -6.27
C PHE A 191 -7.32 18.72 -7.02
N ALA A 192 -6.28 19.23 -7.69
CA ALA A 192 -6.39 20.49 -8.45
C ALA A 192 -7.42 20.37 -9.59
N ILE A 193 -7.36 19.27 -10.35
CA ILE A 193 -8.29 18.99 -11.45
C ILE A 193 -9.74 18.93 -10.96
N TRP A 194 -10.03 18.18 -9.90
CA TRP A 194 -11.38 17.97 -9.40
C TRP A 194 -11.93 19.19 -8.67
N LYS A 195 -11.09 19.95 -7.97
CA LYS A 195 -11.50 21.23 -7.37
C LYS A 195 -12.01 22.23 -8.40
N GLU A 196 -11.46 22.23 -9.61
CA GLU A 196 -11.93 23.10 -10.70
C GLU A 196 -13.18 22.55 -11.38
N ARG A 197 -13.30 21.23 -11.51
CA ARG A 197 -14.34 20.57 -12.31
C ARG A 197 -15.61 20.25 -11.53
N PHE A 198 -15.50 19.90 -10.26
CA PHE A 198 -16.59 19.42 -9.41
C PHE A 198 -16.87 20.42 -8.29
N LYS A 199 -18.02 21.10 -8.36
CA LYS A 199 -18.40 22.16 -7.40
C LYS A 199 -18.59 21.66 -5.97
N ASP A 200 -18.91 20.38 -5.85
CA ASP A 200 -19.15 19.63 -4.62
C ASP A 200 -17.90 18.92 -4.10
N PHE A 201 -16.72 19.17 -4.68
CA PHE A 201 -15.48 18.56 -4.22
C PHE A 201 -14.98 19.15 -2.89
N GLU A 202 -14.83 18.27 -1.90
CA GLU A 202 -14.44 18.58 -0.52
C GLU A 202 -12.97 18.22 -0.25
N GLY A 203 -12.46 17.11 -0.80
CA GLY A 203 -11.04 16.79 -0.67
C GLY A 203 -10.61 15.35 -0.95
N ILE A 204 -9.36 15.07 -0.57
CA ILE A 204 -8.72 13.75 -0.70
C ILE A 204 -7.98 13.43 0.60
N ASP A 205 -8.21 12.22 1.08
CA ASP A 205 -7.43 11.58 2.13
C ASP A 205 -6.60 10.46 1.51
N VAL A 206 -5.29 10.49 1.72
CA VAL A 206 -4.41 9.34 1.48
C VAL A 206 -4.10 8.67 2.80
N VAL A 207 -4.29 7.35 2.85
CA VAL A 207 -4.14 6.53 4.05
C VAL A 207 -3.12 5.43 3.75
N TYR A 208 -1.94 5.55 4.36
CA TYR A 208 -0.88 4.57 4.24
C TYR A 208 -1.04 3.44 5.26
N ILE A 209 -0.83 2.21 4.81
CA ILE A 209 -0.76 1.02 5.67
C ILE A 209 0.69 0.86 6.13
N GLU A 210 0.90 0.84 7.45
CA GLU A 210 2.18 0.73 8.18
C GLU A 210 3.17 1.89 7.99
N GLY A 211 3.25 2.49 6.80
CA GLY A 211 4.19 3.56 6.53
C GLY A 211 4.08 4.16 5.13
N LYS A 212 4.61 5.37 5.01
CA LYS A 212 4.96 5.97 3.73
C LYS A 212 6.37 5.50 3.36
N PHE A 213 6.43 4.51 2.48
CA PHE A 213 7.66 3.80 2.16
C PHE A 213 8.53 4.53 1.14
N HIS A 214 9.82 4.19 1.13
CA HIS A 214 10.76 4.65 0.12
C HIS A 214 10.66 3.80 -1.14
N LEU A 215 10.65 4.43 -2.30
CA LEU A 215 10.64 3.72 -3.59
C LEU A 215 12.08 3.49 -4.03
N ALA A 216 12.44 2.24 -4.26
CA ALA A 216 13.75 1.88 -4.78
C ALA A 216 14.01 2.57 -6.13
N ASP A 217 15.15 3.24 -6.24
CA ASP A 217 15.60 3.92 -7.45
C ASP A 217 17.10 3.69 -7.71
N SER A 218 17.64 4.36 -8.72
CA SER A 218 19.05 4.27 -9.09
C SER A 218 20.04 4.69 -7.99
N LYS A 219 19.60 5.46 -6.99
CA LYS A 219 20.43 5.95 -5.88
C LYS A 219 20.30 5.06 -4.64
N THR A 220 19.31 4.18 -4.58
CA THR A 220 19.16 3.22 -3.49
C THR A 220 20.35 2.27 -3.43
N THR A 221 21.02 2.19 -2.29
CA THR A 221 22.28 1.46 -2.11
C THR A 221 22.13 -0.02 -1.74
N THR A 222 20.93 -0.60 -1.79
CA THR A 222 20.73 -2.03 -1.51
C THR A 222 21.23 -2.91 -2.65
N THR A 223 21.88 -4.03 -2.30
CA THR A 223 22.43 -4.99 -3.27
C THR A 223 21.32 -5.61 -4.13
N ILE A 224 20.28 -6.16 -3.50
CA ILE A 224 19.12 -6.75 -4.19
C ILE A 224 17.96 -5.75 -4.18
N LYS A 225 17.54 -5.30 -5.38
CA LYS A 225 16.38 -4.40 -5.57
C LYS A 225 15.85 -4.40 -7.01
N LEU A 226 14.56 -4.10 -7.13
CA LEU A 226 13.86 -3.78 -8.37
C LEU A 226 13.49 -2.30 -8.38
N GLN A 227 14.19 -1.52 -9.21
CA GLN A 227 13.96 -0.08 -9.34
C GLN A 227 12.55 0.21 -9.87
N GLY A 228 11.89 1.20 -9.27
CA GLY A 228 10.52 1.57 -9.63
C GLY A 228 9.45 0.60 -9.15
N THR A 229 9.81 -0.46 -8.42
CA THR A 229 8.86 -1.45 -7.91
C THR A 229 8.96 -1.62 -6.40
N ASP A 230 10.16 -1.86 -5.88
CA ASP A 230 10.31 -2.18 -4.46
C ASP A 230 10.03 -0.97 -3.55
N LEU A 231 9.18 -1.18 -2.55
CA LEU A 231 8.90 -0.28 -1.45
C LEU A 231 9.70 -0.74 -0.22
N LEU A 232 10.57 0.13 0.26
CA LEU A 232 11.59 -0.19 1.26
C LEU A 232 11.24 0.42 2.62
N ARG A 233 11.70 -0.22 3.71
CA ARG A 233 11.54 0.28 5.09
C ARG A 233 12.51 1.42 5.42
N ARG A 234 13.69 1.44 4.79
CA ARG A 234 14.67 2.52 4.93
C ARG A 234 14.11 3.85 4.41
N GLU A 235 14.61 4.96 4.95
CA GLU A 235 14.27 6.33 4.50
C GLU A 235 12.75 6.59 4.45
N SER A 236 12.00 5.92 5.33
CA SER A 236 10.53 5.91 5.33
C SER A 236 9.97 6.55 6.59
N VAL A 237 8.72 7.00 6.48
CA VAL A 237 7.93 7.39 7.67
C VAL A 237 7.09 6.19 8.07
N LEU A 238 7.47 5.55 9.17
CA LEU A 238 6.84 4.32 9.68
C LEU A 238 6.04 4.62 10.95
N MET A 239 4.92 3.92 11.12
CA MET A 239 4.15 3.96 12.36
C MET A 239 4.96 3.36 13.52
N PRO A 240 4.96 3.95 14.74
CA PRO A 240 5.64 3.37 15.89
C PRO A 240 5.22 1.93 16.21
N ALA A 241 3.91 1.62 16.11
CA ALA A 241 3.40 0.26 16.29
C ALA A 241 4.02 -0.74 15.29
N PHE A 242 4.22 -0.33 14.03
CA PHE A 242 4.89 -1.14 13.02
C PHE A 242 6.37 -1.35 13.35
N ILE A 243 7.07 -0.30 13.79
CA ILE A 243 8.48 -0.37 14.21
C ILE A 243 8.62 -1.38 15.35
N ALA A 244 7.76 -1.30 16.38
CA ALA A 244 7.76 -2.26 17.48
C ALA A 244 7.51 -3.70 16.99
N HIS A 245 6.66 -3.89 15.97
CA HIS A 245 6.44 -5.20 15.37
C HIS A 245 7.66 -5.73 14.60
N GLN A 246 8.47 -4.85 13.98
CA GLN A 246 9.74 -5.26 13.35
C GLN A 246 10.69 -5.91 14.36
N GLU A 247 10.67 -5.45 15.61
CA GLU A 247 11.59 -5.93 16.63
C GLU A 247 11.37 -7.40 16.99
N GLN A 248 10.22 -7.98 16.67
CA GLN A 248 9.88 -9.35 17.01
C GLN A 248 10.71 -10.37 16.21
N ASN A 249 11.05 -10.08 14.96
CA ASN A 249 11.79 -11.00 14.10
C ASN A 249 12.59 -10.24 13.06
N VAL A 250 13.92 -10.40 13.10
CA VAL A 250 14.85 -9.82 12.13
C VAL A 250 14.48 -10.13 10.68
N ARG A 251 13.90 -11.31 10.41
CA ARG A 251 13.46 -11.73 9.06
C ARG A 251 12.53 -10.70 8.40
N TYR A 252 11.70 -10.00 9.18
CA TYR A 252 10.77 -8.98 8.66
C TYR A 252 11.51 -7.82 8.00
N ALA A 253 12.58 -7.35 8.63
CA ALA A 253 13.38 -6.23 8.12
C ALA A 253 14.28 -6.63 6.94
N LEU A 254 14.53 -7.93 6.77
CA LEU A 254 15.36 -8.44 5.67
C LEU A 254 14.59 -8.60 4.36
N GLU A 255 13.26 -8.50 4.32
CA GLU A 255 12.48 -8.66 3.08
C GLU A 255 12.82 -7.58 2.02
N ARG A 256 12.80 -7.95 0.72
CA ARG A 256 13.14 -7.06 -0.41
C ARG A 256 12.17 -5.90 -0.57
N CYS A 257 10.91 -6.16 -0.29
CA CYS A 257 9.84 -5.19 -0.42
C CYS A 257 8.92 -5.30 0.81
N THR A 258 8.28 -4.21 1.19
CA THR A 258 7.21 -4.21 2.20
C THR A 258 5.95 -4.89 1.67
N ILE A 259 5.80 -4.94 0.35
CA ILE A 259 4.76 -5.70 -0.34
C ILE A 259 5.29 -6.18 -1.70
N TYR A 260 5.54 -7.48 -1.83
CA TYR A 260 5.76 -8.11 -3.14
C TYR A 260 4.50 -7.96 -4.01
N ASP A 261 4.51 -8.44 -5.27
CA ASP A 261 3.39 -8.21 -6.18
C ASP A 261 2.04 -8.60 -5.53
N ALA A 262 1.26 -7.58 -5.18
CA ALA A 262 0.04 -7.76 -4.41
C ALA A 262 -1.04 -8.47 -5.24
N GLY A 263 -0.95 -8.40 -6.57
CA GLY A 263 -1.84 -9.10 -7.49
C GLY A 263 -1.56 -10.59 -7.45
N SER A 264 -0.33 -11.03 -7.73
CA SER A 264 0.01 -12.45 -7.72
C SER A 264 -0.13 -13.04 -6.30
N ARG A 265 0.26 -12.29 -5.26
CA ARG A 265 0.11 -12.72 -3.85
C ARG A 265 -1.31 -13.20 -3.50
N ALA A 266 -2.33 -12.56 -4.06
CA ALA A 266 -3.73 -12.93 -3.83
C ALA A 266 -4.27 -13.94 -4.84
N PHE A 267 -3.99 -13.77 -6.13
CA PHE A 267 -4.68 -14.55 -7.17
C PHE A 267 -3.79 -15.27 -8.19
N ASP A 268 -2.46 -15.23 -8.04
CA ASP A 268 -1.52 -16.13 -8.72
C ASP A 268 -0.40 -16.52 -7.75
N VAL A 269 -0.76 -17.35 -6.77
CA VAL A 269 0.15 -17.70 -5.66
C VAL A 269 1.39 -18.46 -6.15
N ALA A 270 1.29 -19.18 -7.28
CA ALA A 270 2.43 -19.87 -7.85
C ALA A 270 3.49 -18.89 -8.36
N GLU A 271 3.08 -17.90 -9.17
CA GLU A 271 3.97 -16.82 -9.62
C GLU A 271 4.55 -16.05 -8.44
N TYR A 272 3.72 -15.73 -7.45
CA TYR A 272 4.16 -15.04 -6.23
C TYR A 272 5.24 -15.82 -5.45
N LYS A 273 5.05 -17.14 -5.26
CA LYS A 273 6.02 -17.96 -4.55
C LYS A 273 7.36 -17.97 -5.28
N GLU A 274 7.34 -18.07 -6.61
CA GLU A 274 8.55 -18.04 -7.43
C GLU A 274 9.30 -16.71 -7.28
N ASP A 275 8.59 -15.57 -7.29
CA ASP A 275 9.22 -14.25 -7.08
C ASP A 275 9.93 -14.13 -5.72
N VAL A 276 9.30 -14.62 -4.65
CA VAL A 276 9.87 -14.58 -3.29
C VAL A 276 10.99 -15.61 -3.15
N HIS A 277 10.85 -16.78 -3.78
CA HIS A 277 11.89 -17.81 -3.83
C HIS A 277 13.15 -17.30 -4.54
N GLN A 278 13.01 -16.64 -5.70
CA GLN A 278 14.13 -16.05 -6.44
C GLN A 278 14.87 -15.02 -5.59
N TYR A 279 14.14 -14.15 -4.89
CA TYR A 279 14.73 -13.20 -3.97
C TYR A 279 15.59 -13.89 -2.89
N TRP A 280 15.02 -14.86 -2.16
CA TRP A 280 15.74 -15.53 -1.09
C TRP A 280 16.90 -16.40 -1.60
N THR A 281 16.82 -16.90 -2.84
CA THR A 281 17.94 -17.56 -3.52
C THR A 281 19.11 -16.60 -3.78
N GLU A 282 18.83 -15.35 -4.15
CA GLU A 282 19.88 -14.32 -4.27
C GLU A 282 20.49 -13.96 -2.91
N VAL A 283 19.66 -13.86 -1.85
CA VAL A 283 20.15 -13.64 -0.49
C VAL A 283 21.05 -14.80 -0.03
N GLN A 284 20.69 -16.04 -0.36
CA GLN A 284 21.50 -17.22 -0.04
C GLN A 284 22.89 -17.16 -0.70
N LYS A 285 22.98 -16.68 -1.94
CA LYS A 285 24.27 -16.47 -2.62
C LYS A 285 25.12 -15.41 -1.90
N LEU A 286 24.51 -14.27 -1.53
CA LEU A 286 25.22 -13.25 -0.76
C LEU A 286 25.75 -13.81 0.57
N ALA A 287 24.93 -14.60 1.27
CA ALA A 287 25.33 -15.25 2.52
C ALA A 287 26.51 -16.22 2.31
N ALA A 288 26.49 -17.01 1.23
CA ALA A 288 27.59 -17.89 0.86
C ALA A 288 28.89 -17.13 0.53
N ASP A 289 28.76 -15.92 -0.02
CA ASP A 289 29.88 -15.00 -0.31
C ASP A 289 30.34 -14.19 0.93
N GLY A 290 29.80 -14.50 2.11
CA GLY A 290 30.23 -13.94 3.40
C GLY A 290 29.42 -12.74 3.90
N MET A 291 28.29 -12.40 3.26
CA MET A 291 27.36 -11.40 3.79
C MET A 291 26.78 -11.87 5.13
N THR A 292 26.97 -11.07 6.18
CA THR A 292 26.37 -11.35 7.50
C THR A 292 24.96 -10.76 7.61
N THR A 293 24.15 -11.29 8.53
CA THR A 293 22.82 -10.75 8.82
C THR A 293 22.87 -9.28 9.23
N THR A 294 23.91 -8.88 9.98
CA THR A 294 24.07 -7.48 10.41
C THR A 294 24.36 -6.55 9.23
N GLN A 295 25.26 -6.95 8.32
CA GLN A 295 25.53 -6.17 7.11
C GLN A 295 24.30 -6.07 6.21
N TYR A 296 23.59 -7.19 6.03
CA TYR A 296 22.38 -7.21 5.22
C TYR A 296 21.27 -6.36 5.84
N LEU A 297 21.07 -6.44 7.16
CA LEU A 297 20.12 -5.57 7.88
C LEU A 297 20.48 -4.08 7.69
N GLU A 298 21.75 -3.71 7.76
CA GLU A 298 22.20 -2.33 7.57
C GLU A 298 21.92 -1.83 6.14
N GLU A 299 22.03 -2.69 5.12
CA GLU A 299 21.60 -2.31 3.76
C GLU A 299 20.09 -2.08 3.67
N ARG A 300 19.30 -2.99 4.26
CA ARG A 300 17.85 -3.07 4.10
C ARG A 300 17.09 -2.07 4.98
N TYR A 301 17.54 -1.89 6.22
CA TYR A 301 16.92 -1.03 7.23
C TYR A 301 17.96 -0.48 8.22
N PRO A 302 18.80 0.49 7.80
CA PRO A 302 19.85 1.07 8.65
C PRO A 302 19.30 1.80 9.89
N GLU A 303 18.05 2.27 9.82
CA GLU A 303 17.34 2.91 10.94
C GLU A 303 16.76 1.90 11.94
N ALA A 304 17.03 0.60 11.77
CA ALA A 304 16.65 -0.43 12.74
C ALA A 304 17.12 -0.11 14.16
N SER A 305 16.30 -0.44 15.14
CA SER A 305 16.61 -0.23 16.56
C SER A 305 17.83 -1.04 17.00
N ASP A 306 18.49 -0.57 18.07
CA ASP A 306 19.63 -1.28 18.65
C ASP A 306 19.26 -2.71 19.09
N SER A 307 18.01 -2.91 19.54
CA SER A 307 17.45 -4.21 19.87
C SER A 307 17.43 -5.15 18.64
N LEU A 308 16.91 -4.67 17.51
CA LEU A 308 16.87 -5.46 16.27
C LEU A 308 18.28 -5.73 15.72
N LYS A 309 19.17 -4.73 15.80
CA LYS A 309 20.59 -4.87 15.43
C LYS A 309 21.33 -5.87 16.31
N ALA A 310 21.00 -5.95 17.60
CA ALA A 310 21.55 -6.97 18.51
C ALA A 310 21.08 -8.37 18.10
N LYS A 311 19.78 -8.56 17.86
CA LYS A 311 19.23 -9.85 17.36
C LYS A 311 19.86 -10.29 16.04
N ALA A 312 20.15 -9.34 15.15
CA ALA A 312 20.81 -9.63 13.87
C ALA A 312 22.24 -10.21 14.04
N LYS A 313 22.91 -9.98 15.18
CA LYS A 313 24.23 -10.57 15.45
C LYS A 313 24.14 -12.02 15.92
N GLU A 314 22.97 -12.45 16.37
CA GLU A 314 22.74 -13.77 16.97
C GLU A 314 22.21 -14.81 15.98
N VAL A 315 21.89 -14.40 14.75
CA VAL A 315 21.30 -15.28 13.73
C VAL A 315 22.15 -15.34 12.46
N SER A 316 22.11 -16.49 11.79
CA SER A 316 22.80 -16.72 10.52
C SER A 316 21.94 -16.32 9.32
N LEU A 317 22.49 -15.50 8.42
CA LEU A 317 21.81 -15.13 7.17
C LEU A 317 21.66 -16.37 6.27
N THR A 318 22.63 -17.28 6.32
CA THR A 318 22.60 -18.55 5.59
C THR A 318 21.42 -19.40 6.03
N GLU A 319 21.24 -19.60 7.34
CA GLU A 319 20.12 -20.39 7.89
C GLU A 319 18.77 -19.75 7.54
N ILE A 320 18.65 -18.42 7.67
CA ILE A 320 17.43 -17.69 7.30
C ILE A 320 17.11 -17.88 5.82
N ALA A 321 18.11 -17.73 4.94
CA ALA A 321 17.91 -17.86 3.50
C ALA A 321 17.54 -19.30 3.11
N GLU A 322 18.18 -20.31 3.71
CA GLU A 322 17.85 -21.73 3.50
C GLU A 322 16.41 -22.05 3.90
N GLU A 323 15.98 -21.61 5.09
CA GLU A 323 14.60 -21.78 5.56
C GLU A 323 13.59 -21.15 4.60
N LYS A 324 13.87 -19.93 4.13
CA LYS A 324 12.98 -19.19 3.23
C LYS A 324 12.92 -19.83 1.85
N VAL A 325 14.06 -20.20 1.27
CA VAL A 325 14.13 -20.93 0.00
C VAL A 325 13.33 -22.24 0.10
N ALA A 326 13.51 -23.01 1.17
CA ALA A 326 12.78 -24.25 1.39
C ALA A 326 11.26 -24.04 1.53
N PHE A 327 10.82 -22.95 2.15
CA PHE A 327 9.40 -22.63 2.28
C PHE A 327 8.74 -22.28 0.94
N PHE A 328 9.45 -21.51 0.10
CA PHE A 328 8.91 -21.00 -1.17
C PHE A 328 9.14 -21.92 -2.38
N THR A 329 9.88 -23.02 -2.22
CA THR A 329 9.94 -24.14 -3.18
C THR A 329 8.56 -24.80 -3.33
#